data_AF-A0A0G0ICA2-F1
#
_entry.id   AF-A0A0G0ICA2-F1
#
_cell.length_a   1.000
_cell.length_b   1.000
_cell.length_c   1.000
_cell.angle_alpha   90.00
_cell.angle_beta   90.00
_cell.angle_gamma   90.00
#
_symmetry.space_group_name_H-M   'P 1'
#
loop_
_entity.id
_entity.type
_entity.pdbx_description
1 polymer ?
#
loop_
_entity_poly.entity_id
_entity_poly.type
_entity_poly.pdbx_seq_one_letter_code
_entity_poly.pdbx_strand_id
1 'polypeptide(L)'
;MQTIKTYLNISYYLKKYLGKLPFPPIHPATGESLKPEDLEPLFAKELVRQEFSLEKEISIPEEVQEIYALYRPTPFLRARRLEKFLGTPAHIYYKYEGASPAGSHKLNTALPQAFYNKKEGVKMLTTETGAGQWGSALSMACNFSI
;
A
#
# COMPACT_ATOMS: atom_id res chain seq x y z
N MET A 1 -7.59 -0.58 -20.93
CA MET A 1 -7.59 -1.19 -19.58
C MET A 1 -7.84 -0.06 -18.59
N GLN A 2 -8.74 -0.21 -17.61
CA GLN A 2 -9.07 0.90 -16.71
C GLN A 2 -7.92 1.11 -15.70
N THR A 3 -7.18 2.20 -15.83
CA THR A 3 -6.12 2.58 -14.90
C THR A 3 -6.74 2.98 -13.57
N ILE A 4 -6.25 2.41 -12.46
CA ILE A 4 -6.69 2.78 -11.12
C ILE A 4 -6.11 4.17 -10.83
N LYS A 5 -6.98 5.14 -10.55
CA LYS A 5 -6.59 6.54 -10.33
C LYS A 5 -6.57 6.95 -8.86
N THR A 6 -7.20 6.18 -7.99
CA THR A 6 -7.35 6.50 -6.58
C THR A 6 -7.13 5.27 -5.69
N TYR A 7 -6.59 5.49 -4.49
CA TYR A 7 -6.68 4.55 -3.38
C TYR A 7 -7.99 4.77 -2.62
N LEU A 8 -8.59 3.69 -2.14
CA LEU A 8 -9.76 3.76 -1.27
C LEU A 8 -9.32 3.89 0.19
N ASN A 9 -9.84 4.89 0.91
CA ASN A 9 -9.54 5.08 2.33
C ASN A 9 -10.70 4.57 3.20
N ILE A 10 -10.45 3.53 3.98
CA ILE A 10 -11.46 2.95 4.85
C ILE A 10 -11.82 3.85 6.05
N SER A 11 -10.90 4.71 6.50
CA SER A 11 -11.10 5.59 7.65
C SER A 11 -12.28 6.55 7.48
N TYR A 12 -12.51 7.02 6.24
CA TYR A 12 -13.71 7.79 5.88
C TYR A 12 -15.00 7.04 6.25
N TYR A 13 -15.10 5.76 5.86
CA TYR A 13 -16.29 4.95 6.10
C TYR A 13 -16.46 4.55 7.55
N LEU A 14 -15.37 4.26 8.26
CA LEU A 14 -15.39 3.98 9.69
C LEU A 14 -15.93 5.19 10.45
N LYS A 15 -15.40 6.40 10.17
CA LYS A 15 -15.90 7.62 10.79
C LYS A 15 -17.36 7.89 10.43
N LYS A 16 -17.73 7.74 9.16
CA LYS A 16 -19.09 8.01 8.66
C LYS A 16 -20.14 7.07 9.25
N TYR A 17 -19.89 5.77 9.28
CA TYR A 17 -20.90 4.77 9.63
C TYR A 17 -20.79 4.24 11.06
N LEU A 18 -19.61 4.29 11.67
CA LEU A 18 -19.39 3.82 13.05
C LEU A 18 -19.13 4.97 14.03
N GLY A 19 -18.95 6.21 13.56
CA GLY A 19 -18.66 7.39 14.39
C GLY A 19 -17.27 7.40 15.04
N LYS A 20 -16.54 6.29 14.97
CA LYS A 20 -15.26 6.04 15.63
C LYS A 20 -14.18 5.59 14.64
N LEU A 21 -12.93 5.93 14.95
CA LEU A 21 -11.72 5.46 14.27
C LEU A 21 -11.00 4.44 15.15
N PRO A 22 -10.06 3.65 14.61
CA PRO A 22 -9.12 2.90 15.42
C PRO A 22 -8.40 3.81 16.42
N PHE A 23 -7.96 3.26 17.54
CA PHE A 23 -7.15 4.02 18.50
C PHE A 23 -5.88 4.53 17.81
N PRO A 24 -5.54 5.82 17.97
CA PRO A 24 -4.32 6.36 17.40
C PRO A 24 -3.11 5.69 18.05
N PRO A 25 -1.97 5.61 17.36
CA PRO A 25 -0.74 5.18 18.00
C PRO A 25 -0.34 6.19 19.10
N ILE A 26 0.36 5.70 20.12
CA ILE A 26 0.73 6.47 21.30
C ILE A 26 2.21 6.85 21.21
N HIS A 27 2.52 8.10 21.54
CA HIS A 27 3.89 8.57 21.64
C HIS A 27 4.57 7.91 22.86
N PRO A 28 5.66 7.16 22.66
CA PRO A 28 6.24 6.32 23.72
C PRO A 28 6.79 7.12 24.91
N ALA A 29 7.25 8.36 24.70
CA ALA A 29 7.78 9.19 25.77
C ALA A 29 6.71 9.96 26.57
N THR A 30 5.59 10.36 25.95
CA THR A 30 4.59 11.22 26.59
C THR A 30 3.35 10.44 27.03
N GLY A 31 3.08 9.28 26.41
CA GLY A 31 1.85 8.53 26.65
C GLY A 31 0.61 9.14 25.98
N GLU A 32 0.77 10.22 25.23
CA GLU A 32 -0.32 10.88 24.49
C GLU A 32 -0.45 10.30 23.07
N SER A 33 -1.56 10.59 22.38
CA SER A 33 -1.71 10.22 20.97
C SER A 33 -0.68 10.93 20.08
N LEU A 34 -0.11 10.21 19.11
CA LEU A 34 0.79 10.80 18.12
C LEU A 34 0.09 11.90 17.32
N LYS A 35 0.82 12.99 17.12
CA LYS A 35 0.47 14.05 16.18
C LYS A 35 1.22 13.84 14.87
N PRO A 36 0.76 14.42 13.75
CA PRO A 36 1.48 14.32 12.46
C PRO A 36 2.95 14.72 12.56
N GLU A 37 3.25 15.77 13.33
CA GLU A 37 4.60 16.32 13.47
C GLU A 37 5.57 15.33 14.15
N ASP A 38 5.04 14.40 14.96
CA ASP A 38 5.84 13.36 15.62
C ASP A 38 6.35 12.30 14.63
N LEU A 39 5.73 12.20 13.44
CA LEU A 39 6.04 11.21 12.40
C LEU A 39 6.88 11.78 11.24
N GLU A 40 6.90 13.10 11.04
CA GLU A 40 7.67 13.76 9.98
C GLU A 40 9.19 13.50 10.02
N PRO A 41 9.85 13.25 11.17
CA PRO A 41 11.26 12.86 11.17
C PRO A 41 11.53 11.48 10.54
N LEU A 42 10.51 10.63 10.44
CA LEU A 42 10.63 9.23 9.98
C LEU A 42 10.05 9.01 8.58
N PHE A 43 9.01 9.76 8.22
CA PHE A 43 8.25 9.55 7.00
C PHE A 43 8.11 10.82 6.18
N ALA A 44 8.07 10.66 4.84
CA ALA A 44 7.73 11.74 3.93
C ALA A 44 6.39 12.39 4.31
N LYS A 45 6.30 13.72 4.23
CA LYS A 45 5.12 14.51 4.64
C LYS A 45 3.83 14.05 3.97
N GLU A 46 3.90 13.66 2.69
CA GLU A 46 2.71 13.17 2.00
C GLU A 46 2.23 11.81 2.54
N LEU A 47 3.14 10.94 3.01
CA LEU A 47 2.78 9.69 3.67
C LEU A 47 2.12 9.96 5.03
N VAL A 48 2.68 10.89 5.80
CA VAL A 48 2.09 11.35 7.07
C VAL A 48 0.69 11.91 6.81
N ARG A 49 0.52 12.80 5.83
CA ARG A 49 -0.80 13.34 5.46
C ARG A 49 -1.82 12.26 5.15
N GLN A 50 -1.42 11.22 4.41
CA GLN A 50 -2.31 10.11 4.03
C GLN A 50 -2.78 9.29 5.24
N GLU A 51 -1.91 9.07 6.23
CA GLU A 51 -2.25 8.34 7.47
C GLU A 51 -3.37 9.05 8.26
N PHE A 52 -3.34 10.37 8.34
CA PHE A 52 -4.36 11.17 9.03
C PHE A 52 -5.55 11.58 8.15
N SER A 53 -5.56 11.20 6.87
CA SER A 53 -6.62 11.62 5.96
C SER A 53 -7.95 10.95 6.25
N LEU A 54 -9.04 11.73 6.14
CA LEU A 54 -10.42 11.24 6.13
C LEU A 54 -11.08 11.45 4.76
N GLU A 55 -10.32 11.74 3.72
CA GLU A 55 -10.83 11.76 2.36
C GLU A 55 -11.27 10.35 1.96
N LYS A 56 -12.39 10.22 1.22
CA LYS A 56 -12.91 8.92 0.76
C LYS A 56 -11.92 8.18 -0.14
N GLU A 57 -11.24 8.94 -1.00
CA GLU A 57 -10.32 8.45 -2.02
C GLU A 57 -9.09 9.37 -2.05
N ILE A 58 -7.91 8.77 -2.22
CA ILE A 58 -6.65 9.50 -2.36
C ILE A 58 -6.14 9.32 -3.79
N SER A 59 -5.90 10.41 -4.49
CA SER A 59 -5.38 10.37 -5.86
C SER A 59 -4.00 9.71 -5.93
N ILE A 60 -3.82 8.83 -6.91
CA ILE A 60 -2.53 8.20 -7.22
C ILE A 60 -1.78 9.12 -8.22
N PRO A 61 -0.53 9.51 -7.97
CA PRO A 61 0.26 10.28 -8.93
C PRO A 61 0.37 9.58 -10.29
N GLU A 62 0.42 10.35 -11.38
CA GLU A 62 0.47 9.80 -12.74
C GLU A 62 1.71 8.91 -12.94
N GLU A 63 2.86 9.34 -12.45
CA GLU A 63 4.13 8.61 -12.52
C GLU A 63 4.04 7.25 -11.80
N VAL A 64 3.29 7.19 -10.69
CA VAL A 64 3.03 5.93 -9.96
C VAL A 64 2.06 5.04 -10.76
N GLN A 65 1.06 5.63 -11.41
CA GLN A 65 0.12 4.88 -12.27
C GLN A 65 0.82 4.26 -13.49
N GLU A 66 1.75 4.98 -14.11
CA GLU A 66 2.55 4.49 -15.24
C GLU A 66 3.37 3.25 -14.86
N ILE A 67 4.05 3.27 -13.71
CA ILE A 67 4.81 2.12 -13.22
C ILE A 67 3.86 0.98 -12.81
N TYR A 68 2.72 1.28 -12.20
CA TYR A 68 1.68 0.27 -11.94
C TYR A 68 1.22 -0.44 -13.21
N ALA A 69 1.09 0.26 -14.34
CA ALA A 69 0.64 -0.34 -15.59
C ALA A 69 1.58 -1.46 -16.11
N LEU A 70 2.84 -1.51 -15.62
CA LEU A 70 3.79 -2.57 -15.98
C LEU A 70 3.42 -3.93 -15.38
N TYR A 71 2.68 -3.96 -14.26
CA TYR A 71 2.38 -5.21 -13.54
C TYR A 71 0.96 -5.31 -12.95
N ARG A 72 0.14 -4.26 -13.09
CA ARG A 72 -1.25 -4.21 -12.66
C ARG A 72 -2.17 -3.97 -13.86
N PRO A 73 -3.42 -4.46 -13.81
CA PRO A 73 -3.99 -5.31 -12.78
C PRO A 73 -3.47 -6.74 -12.84
N THR A 74 -3.33 -7.36 -11.67
CA THR A 74 -2.95 -8.77 -11.54
C THR A 74 -4.09 -9.71 -11.96
N PRO A 75 -3.82 -10.98 -12.32
CA PRO A 75 -4.87 -11.92 -12.72
C PRO A 75 -5.91 -12.17 -11.61
N PHE A 76 -7.19 -12.25 -11.99
CA PHE A 76 -8.27 -12.74 -11.11
C PHE A 76 -8.74 -14.09 -11.62
N LEU A 77 -8.43 -15.14 -10.87
CA LEU A 77 -8.48 -16.53 -11.34
C LEU A 77 -9.49 -17.34 -10.56
N ARG A 78 -10.19 -18.26 -11.23
CA ARG A 78 -11.09 -19.24 -10.59
C ARG A 78 -10.39 -20.59 -10.41
N ALA A 79 -10.37 -21.10 -9.19
CA ALA A 79 -9.66 -22.31 -8.81
C ALA A 79 -10.48 -23.60 -9.08
N ARG A 80 -10.91 -23.84 -10.33
CA ARG A 80 -11.80 -24.97 -10.70
C ARG A 80 -11.32 -26.36 -10.25
N ARG A 81 -10.00 -26.60 -10.29
CA ARG A 81 -9.41 -27.87 -9.83
C ARG A 81 -9.49 -28.02 -8.31
N LEU A 82 -9.34 -26.93 -7.57
CA LEU A 82 -9.51 -26.91 -6.11
C LEU A 82 -10.99 -27.11 -5.74
N GLU A 83 -11.90 -26.43 -6.46
CA GLU A 83 -13.35 -26.64 -6.31
C GLU A 83 -13.72 -28.12 -6.47
N LYS A 84 -13.23 -28.77 -7.55
CA LYS A 84 -13.44 -30.20 -7.81
C LYS A 84 -12.84 -31.09 -6.72
N PHE A 85 -11.62 -30.79 -6.28
CA PHE A 85 -10.94 -31.57 -5.24
C PHE A 85 -11.69 -31.53 -3.90
N LEU A 86 -12.24 -30.37 -3.54
CA LEU A 86 -12.99 -30.18 -2.31
C LEU A 86 -14.45 -30.66 -2.38
N GLY A 87 -14.96 -30.98 -3.59
CA GLY A 87 -16.37 -31.30 -3.79
C GLY A 87 -17.33 -30.16 -3.41
N THR A 88 -16.84 -28.91 -3.40
CA THR A 88 -17.62 -27.77 -2.92
C THR A 88 -18.52 -27.19 -4.02
N PRO A 89 -19.75 -26.77 -3.70
CA PRO A 89 -20.57 -25.99 -4.62
C PRO A 89 -20.13 -24.52 -4.72
N ALA A 90 -19.28 -24.06 -3.80
CA ALA A 90 -18.78 -22.68 -3.80
C ALA A 90 -17.81 -22.45 -4.96
N HIS A 91 -17.86 -21.24 -5.52
CA HIS A 91 -16.83 -20.79 -6.46
C HIS A 91 -15.67 -20.19 -5.68
N ILE A 92 -14.44 -20.62 -5.97
CA ILE A 92 -13.23 -20.13 -5.30
C ILE A 92 -12.46 -19.27 -6.29
N TYR A 93 -12.31 -17.99 -5.96
CA TYR A 93 -11.52 -17.05 -6.74
C TYR A 93 -10.34 -16.52 -5.93
N TYR A 94 -9.25 -16.21 -6.62
CA TYR A 94 -8.10 -15.56 -6.02
C TYR A 94 -7.54 -14.48 -6.94
N LYS A 95 -7.13 -13.38 -6.31
CA LYS A 95 -6.41 -12.29 -6.95
C LYS A 95 -4.92 -12.58 -6.84
N TYR A 96 -4.28 -12.91 -7.96
CA TYR A 96 -2.91 -13.43 -7.94
C TYR A 96 -1.86 -12.31 -7.91
N GLU A 97 -1.61 -11.78 -6.72
CA GLU A 97 -0.60 -10.72 -6.50
C GLU A 97 0.86 -11.19 -6.69
N GLY A 98 1.08 -12.51 -6.80
CA GLY A 98 2.39 -13.08 -7.13
C GLY A 98 2.86 -12.77 -8.56
N ALA A 99 1.98 -12.25 -9.43
CA ALA A 99 2.35 -11.76 -10.76
C ALA A 99 3.16 -10.46 -10.74
N SER A 100 3.23 -9.76 -9.59
CA SER A 100 4.12 -8.62 -9.42
C SER A 100 5.58 -9.04 -9.65
N PRO A 101 6.43 -8.20 -10.26
CA PRO A 101 7.87 -8.45 -10.38
C PRO A 101 8.57 -8.70 -9.03
N ALA A 102 8.03 -8.17 -7.92
CA ALA A 102 8.50 -8.44 -6.56
C ALA A 102 7.94 -9.75 -5.96
N GLY A 103 7.16 -10.52 -6.73
CA GLY A 103 6.52 -11.77 -6.32
C GLY A 103 5.44 -11.62 -5.25
N SER A 104 5.00 -10.40 -4.93
CA SER A 104 3.98 -10.15 -3.90
C SER A 104 3.33 -8.78 -4.07
N HIS A 105 2.24 -8.53 -3.31
CA HIS A 105 1.54 -7.25 -3.27
C HIS A 105 2.35 -6.11 -2.65
N LYS A 106 3.51 -6.38 -2.06
CA LYS A 106 4.30 -5.38 -1.30
C LYS A 106 4.80 -4.23 -2.17
N LEU A 107 5.04 -4.47 -3.46
CA LEU A 107 5.41 -3.42 -4.41
C LEU A 107 4.33 -2.33 -4.54
N ASN A 108 3.06 -2.68 -4.28
CA ASN A 108 1.93 -1.74 -4.32
C ASN A 108 2.02 -0.63 -3.27
N THR A 109 2.80 -0.78 -2.20
CA THR A 109 3.02 0.31 -1.22
C THR A 109 4.46 0.80 -1.24
N ALA A 110 5.43 -0.08 -1.52
CA ALA A 110 6.83 0.33 -1.65
C ALA A 110 7.00 1.40 -2.74
N LEU A 111 6.31 1.26 -3.87
CA LEU A 111 6.40 2.21 -4.98
C LEU A 111 5.98 3.65 -4.61
N PRO A 112 4.74 3.92 -4.13
CA PRO A 112 4.35 5.26 -3.75
C PRO A 112 5.20 5.80 -2.59
N GLN A 113 5.61 4.95 -1.64
CA GLN A 113 6.52 5.39 -0.57
C GLN A 113 7.87 5.85 -1.11
N ALA A 114 8.48 5.10 -2.04
CA ALA A 114 9.72 5.50 -2.70
C ALA A 114 9.55 6.78 -3.52
N PHE A 115 8.44 6.91 -4.25
CA PHE A 115 8.09 8.09 -5.03
C PHE A 115 8.01 9.36 -4.17
N TYR A 116 7.24 9.35 -3.07
CA TYR A 116 7.08 10.53 -2.22
C TYR A 116 8.36 10.90 -1.48
N ASN A 117 9.13 9.91 -1.01
CA ASN A 117 10.44 10.17 -0.44
C ASN A 117 11.40 10.82 -1.45
N LYS A 118 11.45 10.33 -2.70
CA LYS A 118 12.24 10.98 -3.76
C LYS A 118 11.77 12.42 -4.01
N LYS A 119 10.45 12.63 -4.09
CA LYS A 119 9.88 13.97 -4.31
C LYS A 119 10.29 14.97 -3.22
N GLU A 120 10.51 14.49 -2.00
CA GLU A 120 11.01 15.28 -0.86
C GLU A 120 12.55 15.33 -0.78
N GLY A 121 13.26 14.81 -1.79
CA GLY A 121 14.72 14.90 -1.91
C GLY A 121 15.50 13.81 -1.18
N VAL A 122 14.81 12.79 -0.64
CA VAL A 122 15.45 11.63 -0.02
C VAL A 122 16.17 10.80 -1.09
N LYS A 123 17.47 10.56 -0.87
CA LYS A 123 18.34 9.85 -1.82
C LYS A 123 18.55 8.38 -1.48
N MET A 124 18.19 7.98 -0.27
CA MET A 124 18.41 6.63 0.25
C MET A 124 17.28 6.27 1.19
N LEU A 125 16.71 5.09 1.01
CA LEU A 125 15.73 4.51 1.91
C LEU A 125 16.35 3.32 2.63
N THR A 126 16.03 3.20 3.92
CA THR A 126 16.42 2.07 4.75
C THR A 126 15.18 1.40 5.30
N THR A 127 15.20 0.09 5.38
CA THR A 127 14.12 -0.71 5.95
C THR A 127 14.66 -2.06 6.39
N GLU A 128 13.96 -2.72 7.30
CA GLU A 128 14.15 -4.10 7.69
C GLU A 128 13.59 -5.06 6.64
N THR A 129 14.03 -6.32 6.63
CA THR A 129 13.34 -7.38 5.89
C THR A 129 13.63 -8.73 6.53
N GLY A 130 12.63 -9.59 6.61
CA GLY A 130 12.78 -10.97 7.06
C GLY A 130 13.04 -11.90 5.88
N ALA A 131 11.99 -12.56 5.40
CA ALA A 131 12.04 -13.47 4.24
C ALA A 131 12.48 -12.82 2.90
N GLY A 132 12.67 -11.51 2.86
CA GLY A 132 13.18 -10.80 1.68
C GLY A 132 12.11 -10.09 0.85
N GLN A 133 10.83 -10.51 0.87
CA GLN A 133 9.81 -9.95 -0.02
C GLN A 133 9.63 -8.42 0.08
N TRP A 134 9.73 -7.85 1.29
CA TRP A 134 9.62 -6.40 1.48
C TRP A 134 10.87 -5.68 0.96
N GLY A 135 12.06 -6.16 1.34
CA GLY A 135 13.33 -5.65 0.82
C GLY A 135 13.40 -5.70 -0.72
N SER A 136 12.95 -6.79 -1.35
CA SER A 136 12.88 -6.89 -2.82
C SER A 136 11.91 -5.89 -3.43
N ALA A 137 10.72 -5.71 -2.82
CA ALA A 137 9.76 -4.72 -3.27
C ALA A 137 10.29 -3.29 -3.15
N LEU A 138 10.92 -2.93 -2.03
CA LEU A 138 11.47 -1.59 -1.82
C LEU A 138 12.69 -1.34 -2.71
N SER A 139 13.60 -2.30 -2.85
CA SER A 139 14.75 -2.19 -3.75
C SER A 139 14.30 -1.95 -5.20
N MET A 140 13.25 -2.65 -5.65
CA MET A 140 12.72 -2.48 -6.98
C MET A 140 11.96 -1.15 -7.15
N ALA A 141 11.19 -0.73 -6.14
CA ALA A 141 10.55 0.59 -6.10
C ALA A 141 11.58 1.72 -6.20
N CYS A 142 12.67 1.64 -5.44
CA CYS A 142 13.80 2.55 -5.56
C CYS A 142 14.37 2.57 -6.97
N ASN A 143 14.55 1.42 -7.63
CA ASN A 143 15.07 1.39 -9.00
C ASN A 143 14.11 1.98 -10.06
N PHE A 144 12.80 1.95 -9.82
CA PHE A 144 11.84 2.61 -10.72
C PHE A 144 11.69 4.10 -10.44
N SER A 145 11.84 4.48 -9.17
CA SER A 145 11.53 5.83 -8.72
C SER A 145 12.78 6.70 -8.64
N ILE A 146 13.95 6.20 -8.24
CA ILE A 146 15.23 6.92 -8.00
C ILE A 146 16.07 7.01 -9.26
#